data_AF-A0A376B7U9-F1
#
_entry.id   AF-A0A376B7U9-F1
#
_cell.length_a   1.000
_cell.length_b   1.000
_cell.length_c   1.000
_cell.angle_alpha   90.00
_cell.angle_beta   90.00
_cell.angle_gamma   90.00
#
_symmetry.space_group_name_H-M   'P 1'
#
loop_
_entity.id
_entity.type
_entity.pdbx_description
1 polymer ?
#
loop_
_entity_poly.entity_id
_entity_poly.type
_entity_poly.pdbx_seq_one_letter_code
_entity_poly.pdbx_strand_id
1 'polypeptide(L)'
;MSVDWTNKFYIEGVLVAKKDYNQAKHEEVDTKNLYVIKAMQSLTSKGYVKTQFSWQYYYYTLTEEGVEYLRDYLHLPESVVPGTYLQNNASNPRQAKRY
;
A
#
# COMPACT_ATOMS: atom_id res chain seq x y z
N MET A 1 -10.82 -13.69 -9.68
CA MET A 1 -9.65 -13.91 -8.79
C MET A 1 -9.50 -12.65 -7.95
N SER A 2 -9.44 -12.82 -6.62
CA SER A 2 -9.69 -11.80 -5.58
C SER A 2 -9.19 -10.39 -5.92
N VAL A 3 -10.13 -9.52 -6.29
CA VAL A 3 -9.95 -8.06 -6.49
C VAL A 3 -10.20 -7.29 -5.19
N ASP A 4 -10.66 -7.98 -4.14
CA ASP A 4 -11.18 -7.36 -2.92
C ASP A 4 -10.08 -6.76 -2.05
N TRP A 5 -8.91 -7.39 -2.02
CA TRP A 5 -7.78 -6.89 -1.22
C TRP A 5 -7.07 -5.71 -1.87
N THR A 6 -7.12 -5.60 -3.21
CA THR A 6 -6.56 -4.47 -3.95
C THR A 6 -7.40 -3.21 -3.74
N ASN A 7 -8.72 -3.36 -3.63
CA ASN A 7 -9.62 -2.29 -3.19
C ASN A 7 -9.30 -1.83 -1.76
N LYS A 8 -9.09 -2.78 -0.84
CA LYS A 8 -8.67 -2.45 0.53
C LYS A 8 -7.37 -1.64 0.55
N PHE A 9 -6.37 -2.10 -0.20
CA PHE A 9 -5.10 -1.38 -0.34
C PHE A 9 -5.25 0.01 -0.95
N TYR A 10 -6.13 0.19 -1.95
CA TYR A 10 -6.39 1.49 -2.56
C TYR A 10 -6.98 2.50 -1.54
N ILE A 11 -7.89 2.04 -0.68
CA ILE A 11 -8.51 2.87 0.35
C ILE A 11 -7.51 3.21 1.46
N GLU A 12 -6.75 2.23 1.94
CA GLU A 12 -5.79 2.40 3.04
C GLU A 12 -4.52 3.16 2.61
N GLY A 13 -4.07 2.97 1.37
CA GLY A 13 -2.87 3.61 0.81
C GLY A 13 -1.53 3.10 1.39
N VAL A 14 -1.57 2.17 2.34
CA VAL A 14 -0.41 1.59 3.03
C VAL A 14 -0.64 0.09 3.19
N LEU A 15 0.42 -0.71 3.09
CA LEU A 15 0.38 -2.14 3.39
C LEU A 15 1.69 -2.57 4.06
N VAL A 16 1.60 -3.48 5.02
CA VAL A 16 2.78 -4.05 5.67
C VAL A 16 2.79 -5.55 5.46
N ALA A 17 3.89 -6.11 4.96
CA ALA A 17 4.06 -7.54 4.78
C ALA A 17 5.33 -8.05 5.43
N LYS A 18 5.21 -9.05 6.30
CA LYS A 18 6.37 -9.78 6.83
C LYS A 18 7.07 -10.52 5.69
N LYS A 19 8.41 -10.56 5.70
CA LYS A 19 9.21 -11.33 4.74
C LYS A 19 9.16 -12.83 5.09
N ASP A 20 8.00 -13.43 4.86
CA ASP A 20 7.76 -14.86 4.97
C ASP A 20 6.96 -15.36 3.76
N TYR A 21 7.62 -16.04 2.84
CA TYR A 21 7.00 -16.52 1.61
C TYR A 21 6.11 -17.76 1.81
N ASN A 22 6.31 -18.49 2.92
CA ASN A 22 5.61 -19.74 3.20
C ASN A 22 4.34 -19.52 4.02
N GLN A 23 4.15 -18.31 4.55
CA GLN A 23 2.94 -17.93 5.26
C GLN A 23 1.72 -18.08 4.33
N ALA A 24 0.87 -19.05 4.67
CA ALA A 24 -0.29 -19.46 3.88
C ALA A 24 -1.34 -18.34 3.73
N LYS A 25 -1.44 -17.44 4.73
CA LYS A 25 -2.39 -16.34 4.74
C LYS A 25 -1.77 -15.10 5.37
N HIS A 26 -1.87 -13.98 4.66
CA HIS A 26 -1.44 -12.67 5.15
C HIS A 26 -2.36 -12.20 6.30
N GLU A 27 -1.86 -11.35 7.20
CA GLU A 27 -2.58 -10.95 8.42
C GLU A 27 -3.82 -10.09 8.10
N GLU A 28 -3.68 -9.13 7.19
CA GLU A 28 -4.74 -8.17 6.85
C GLU A 28 -5.51 -8.50 5.57
N VAL A 29 -5.02 -9.47 4.80
CA VAL A 29 -5.44 -9.78 3.43
C VAL A 29 -5.71 -11.27 3.34
N ASP A 30 -6.87 -11.64 2.80
CA ASP A 30 -7.26 -13.04 2.61
C ASP A 30 -6.56 -13.69 1.39
N THR A 31 -5.24 -13.64 1.36
CA THR A 31 -4.41 -14.15 0.25
C THR A 31 -3.05 -14.60 0.79
N LYS A 32 -2.35 -15.47 0.05
CA LYS A 32 -1.00 -15.92 0.40
C LYS A 32 -0.03 -14.75 0.44
N ASN A 33 0.84 -14.72 1.43
CA ASN A 33 1.81 -13.63 1.61
C ASN A 33 2.78 -13.52 0.42
N LEU A 34 3.14 -14.65 -0.20
CA LEU A 34 3.93 -14.68 -1.43
C LEU A 34 3.31 -13.83 -2.55
N TYR A 35 2.00 -13.91 -2.76
CA TYR A 35 1.32 -13.17 -3.83
C TYR A 35 1.33 -11.67 -3.54
N VAL A 36 1.12 -11.28 -2.29
CA VAL A 36 1.21 -9.88 -1.85
C VAL A 36 2.60 -9.32 -2.13
N ILE A 37 3.65 -10.01 -1.67
CA ILE A 37 5.04 -9.55 -1.84
C ILE A 37 5.40 -9.44 -3.33
N LYS A 38 4.99 -10.41 -4.15
CA LYS A 38 5.31 -10.41 -5.59
C LYS A 38 4.50 -9.39 -6.38
N ALA A 39 3.23 -9.18 -6.05
CA ALA A 39 2.42 -8.12 -6.63
C ALA A 39 3.02 -6.74 -6.30
N MET A 40 3.38 -6.51 -5.04
CA MET A 40 4.01 -5.27 -4.62
C MET A 40 5.38 -5.08 -5.27
N GLN A 41 6.18 -6.13 -5.39
CA GLN A 41 7.44 -6.08 -6.14
C GLN A 41 7.22 -5.58 -7.59
N SER A 42 6.19 -6.08 -8.28
CA SER A 42 5.84 -5.61 -9.63
C SER A 42 5.39 -4.14 -9.65
N LEU A 43 4.63 -3.68 -8.66
CA LEU A 43 4.15 -2.29 -8.61
C LEU A 43 5.31 -1.33 -8.31
N THR A 44 6.23 -1.75 -7.44
CA THR A 44 7.38 -0.95 -7.04
C THR A 44 8.38 -0.76 -8.17
N SER A 45 8.61 -1.79 -9.00
CA SER A 45 9.46 -1.67 -10.19
C SER A 45 8.91 -0.68 -11.23
N LYS A 46 7.61 -0.37 -11.18
CA LYS A 46 6.94 0.57 -12.09
C LYS A 46 6.82 1.98 -11.50
N GLY A 47 7.24 2.21 -10.25
CA GLY A 47 7.13 3.52 -9.59
C GLY A 47 5.81 3.80 -8.86
N TYR A 48 4.82 2.90 -8.94
CA TYR A 48 3.50 3.08 -8.34
C TYR A 48 3.45 2.93 -6.82
N VAL A 49 4.44 2.25 -6.24
CA VAL A 49 4.50 2.00 -4.80
C VAL A 49 5.93 2.20 -4.32
N LYS A 50 6.10 2.89 -3.20
CA LYS A 50 7.37 3.01 -2.51
C LYS A 50 7.50 1.89 -1.49
N THR A 51 8.62 1.17 -1.50
CA THR A 51 8.94 0.15 -0.50
C THR A 51 10.00 0.65 0.47
N GLN A 52 9.84 0.33 1.74
CA GLN A 52 10.88 0.38 2.76
C GLN A 52 11.00 -0.99 3.43
N PHE A 53 12.22 -1.49 3.59
CA PHE A 53 12.46 -2.77 4.25
C PHE A 53 13.15 -2.55 5.60
N SER A 54 12.54 -3.07 6.67
CA SER A 54 13.08 -2.93 8.02
C SER A 54 12.60 -4.07 8.92
N TRP A 55 13.50 -4.64 9.74
CA TRP A 55 13.18 -5.72 10.69
C TRP A 55 12.45 -6.93 10.10
N GLN A 56 12.80 -7.35 8.87
CA GLN A 56 12.10 -8.41 8.13
C GLN A 56 10.64 -8.06 7.76
N TYR A 57 10.27 -6.78 7.71
CA TYR A 57 8.99 -6.30 7.20
C TYR A 57 9.19 -5.40 5.99
N TYR A 58 8.31 -5.57 5.00
CA TYR A 58 8.12 -4.69 3.87
C TYR A 58 7.01 -3.71 4.19
N TYR A 59 7.34 -2.43 4.17
CA TYR A 59 6.39 -1.33 4.29
C TYR A 59 6.16 -0.75 2.90
N TYR A 60 4.94 -0.82 2.42
CA TYR A 60 4.52 -0.32 1.13
C TYR A 60 3.69 0.94 1.32
N THR A 61 4.00 1.98 0.56
CA THR A 61 3.26 3.24 0.54
C THR A 61 2.90 3.57 -0.90
N LEU A 62 1.61 3.83 -1.15
CA LEU A 62 1.11 4.18 -2.47
C LEU A 62 1.60 5.58 -2.88
N THR A 63 2.09 5.72 -4.12
CA THR A 63 2.47 7.02 -4.69
C THR A 63 1.30 7.61 -5.48
N GLU A 64 1.36 8.90 -5.80
CA GLU A 64 0.32 9.59 -6.59
C GLU A 64 0.07 8.92 -7.95
N GLU A 65 1.14 8.59 -8.68
CA GLU A 65 1.05 7.84 -9.95
C GLU A 65 0.41 6.45 -9.75
N GLY A 66 0.65 5.81 -8.61
CA GLY A 66 0.04 4.52 -8.27
C GLY A 66 -1.45 4.61 -7.97
N VAL A 67 -1.92 5.75 -7.45
CA VAL A 67 -3.35 6.01 -7.24
C VAL A 67 -4.08 6.06 -8.58
N GLU A 68 -3.55 6.79 -9.56
CA GLU A 68 -4.14 6.87 -10.90
C GLU A 68 -4.15 5.49 -11.57
N TYR A 69 -3.03 4.77 -11.53
CA TYR A 69 -2.95 3.42 -12.10
C TYR A 69 -3.95 2.44 -11.49
N LEU A 70 -4.07 2.42 -10.15
CA LEU A 70 -5.00 1.52 -9.47
C LEU A 70 -6.46 1.90 -9.70
N ARG A 71 -6.77 3.20 -9.85
CA ARG A 71 -8.11 3.66 -10.21
C ARG A 71 -8.53 3.11 -11.57
N ASP A 72 -7.66 3.22 -12.57
CA ASP A 72 -7.91 2.73 -13.91
C ASP A 72 -8.00 1.19 -13.95
N TYR A 73 -7.12 0.50 -13.21
CA TYR A 73 -7.10 -0.96 -13.15
C TYR A 73 -8.32 -1.55 -12.44
N LEU A 74 -8.85 -0.88 -11.42
CA LEU A 74 -10.01 -1.32 -10.64
C LEU A 74 -11.34 -0.78 -11.18
N HIS A 75 -11.30 0.10 -12.18
CA HIS A 75 -12.47 0.78 -12.75
C HIS A 75 -13.34 1.48 -11.68
N LEU A 76 -12.68 2.11 -10.70
CA LEU A 76 -13.34 2.82 -9.61
C LEU A 76 -13.81 4.21 -10.09
N PRO A 77 -14.99 4.70 -9.65
CA PRO A 77 -15.41 6.05 -9.93
C PRO A 77 -14.49 7.08 -9.24
N GLU A 78 -14.30 8.23 -9.88
CA GLU A 78 -13.35 9.30 -9.48
C GLU A 78 -13.55 9.83 -8.04
N SER A 79 -14.74 9.60 -7.46
CA SER A 79 -15.08 9.99 -6.09
C SER A 79 -14.32 9.24 -5.00
N VAL A 80 -13.73 8.07 -5.30
CA VAL A 80 -13.00 7.29 -4.29
C VAL A 80 -11.56 7.79 -4.24
N VAL A 81 -11.25 8.52 -3.17
CA VAL A 81 -9.91 9.04 -2.91
C VAL A 81 -9.27 8.20 -1.79
N PRO A 82 -7.99 7.82 -1.92
CA PRO A 82 -7.28 7.13 -0.83
C PRO A 82 -7.31 7.94 0.47
N GLY A 83 -7.39 7.24 1.61
CA GLY A 83 -7.44 7.85 2.95
C GLY A 83 -6.28 8.80 3.26
N THR A 84 -5.16 8.67 2.54
CA THR A 84 -3.99 9.55 2.67
C THR A 84 -4.28 11.01 2.31
N TYR A 85 -5.19 11.30 1.37
CA TYR A 85 -5.57 12.68 1.01
C TYR A 85 -6.56 13.31 2.02
N LEU A 86 -7.32 12.49 2.74
CA LEU A 86 -8.30 12.96 3.73
C LEU A 86 -7.61 13.42 5.04
N GLN A 87 -6.38 12.96 5.31
CA GLN A 87 -5.62 13.27 6.53
C GLN A 87 -4.77 14.55 6.39
N ASN A 88 -5.33 15.63 5.84
CA ASN A 88 -4.60 16.89 5.67
C ASN A 88 -4.52 17.77 6.94
N ASN A 89 -4.72 17.25 8.16
CA ASN A 89 -4.68 18.07 9.37
C ASN A 89 -4.14 17.40 10.65
N ALA A 90 -3.45 16.27 10.57
CA ALA A 90 -2.67 15.78 11.71
C ALA A 90 -1.25 16.34 11.63
N SER A 91 -1.06 17.54 12.18
CA SER A 91 0.23 18.20 12.42
C SER A 91 1.36 17.20 12.66
N ASN A 92 2.32 17.11 11.73
CA ASN A 92 3.56 16.38 11.94
C ASN A 92 4.34 17.05 13.09
N PRO A 93 4.39 16.48 14.32
CA PRO A 93 5.06 17.15 15.44
C PRO A 93 6.59 17.15 15.28
N ARG A 94 7.13 16.43 14.28
CA ARG A 94 8.57 16.21 14.11
C ARG A 94 9.35 17.42 13.59
N GLN A 95 8.67 18.48 13.13
CA GLN A 95 9.35 19.74 12.79
C GLN A 95 9.50 20.71 13.97
N ALA A 96 8.89 20.42 15.14
CA ALA A 96 8.84 21.37 16.26
C ALA A 96 10.04 21.34 17.22
N LYS A 97 11.14 20.63 16.91
CA LYS A 97 12.35 20.68 17.75
C LYS A 97 13.62 20.66 16.90
N ARG A 98 13.98 21.83 16.39
CA ARG A 98 15.37 22.15 16.08
C ARG A 98 16.00 22.68 17.35
N TYR A 99 17.03 21.99 17.84
CA TYR A 99 17.89 22.45 18.92
C TYR A 99 18.83 23.53 18.40
#